data_AF-A0A251WIX2-F1
#
_entry.id   AF-A0A251WIX2-F1
#
_cell.length_a   1.000
_cell.length_b   1.000
_cell.length_c   1.000
_cell.angle_alpha   90.00
_cell.angle_beta   90.00
_cell.angle_gamma   90.00
#
_symmetry.space_group_name_H-M   'P 1'
#
loop_
_entity.id
_entity.type
_entity.pdbx_description
1 polymer ?
#
loop_
_entity_poly.entity_id
_entity_poly.type
_entity_poly.pdbx_seq_one_letter_code
_entity_poly.pdbx_strand_id
1 'polypeptide(L)'
;MKFQRSPLILLLVAALLGIGVYVVEGRKSTPQATQTAGNQPIFNFQEADIRAFTLKTLVNTLVFEKQGNQWQMLAPEKTPASEAAIAFLTNLLATSQSERSLPTAADRRAEFGLEPPLATVEVKLADQKVHTLVLGKSNFNRTALYAIVDPPTDPKAELTVLLVPTTFESAVTRPLAEWKASAPKASPSPSVSPSPSPSPSASPSPVSSTPASPAPAASTSPAPTPAPPPPSPQ
;
A
#
# COMPACT_ATOMS: atom_id res chain seq x y z
N MET A 1 63.05 26.24 -31.34
CA MET A 1 61.99 26.89 -30.54
C MET A 1 62.13 26.43 -29.09
N LYS A 2 62.52 27.32 -28.16
CA LYS A 2 62.70 27.00 -26.73
C LYS A 2 61.31 26.92 -26.09
N PHE A 3 60.77 25.71 -25.91
CA PHE A 3 59.54 25.53 -25.14
C PHE A 3 59.79 26.04 -23.71
N GLN A 4 59.13 27.14 -23.38
CA GLN A 4 59.17 27.72 -22.05
C GLN A 4 58.65 26.65 -21.08
N ARG A 5 59.44 26.28 -20.06
CA ARG A 5 59.03 25.28 -19.07
C ARG A 5 57.88 25.77 -18.20
N SER A 6 57.64 27.09 -18.17
CA SER A 6 56.60 27.76 -17.39
C SER A 6 55.16 27.37 -17.75
N PRO A 7 54.72 27.33 -19.02
CA PRO A 7 53.39 26.80 -19.36
C PRO A 7 53.22 25.32 -19.01
N LEU A 8 54.28 24.52 -19.08
CA LEU A 8 54.22 23.09 -18.75
C LEU A 8 54.06 22.86 -17.24
N ILE A 9 54.75 23.64 -16.42
CA ILE A 9 54.58 23.62 -14.95
C ILE A 9 53.16 24.08 -14.58
N LEU A 10 52.65 25.11 -15.25
CA LEU A 10 51.30 25.62 -15.00
C LEU A 10 50.21 24.60 -15.38
N LEU A 11 50.40 23.85 -16.48
CA LEU A 11 49.53 22.74 -16.85
C LEU A 11 49.57 21.59 -15.84
N LEU A 12 50.75 21.27 -15.32
CA LEU A 12 50.91 20.20 -14.33
C LEU A 12 50.24 20.55 -13.00
N VAL A 13 50.36 21.81 -12.55
CA VAL A 13 49.67 22.32 -11.36
C VAL A 13 48.16 22.34 -11.57
N ALA A 14 47.68 22.78 -12.73
CA ALA A 14 46.26 22.75 -13.06
C ALA A 14 45.69 21.32 -13.09
N ALA A 15 46.44 20.35 -13.61
CA ALA A 15 46.05 18.94 -13.62
C ALA A 15 46.02 18.36 -12.19
N LEU A 16 47.02 18.66 -11.35
CA LEU A 16 47.04 18.24 -9.95
C LEU A 16 45.89 18.84 -9.13
N LEU A 17 45.56 20.11 -9.35
CA LEU A 17 44.41 20.76 -8.74
C LEU A 17 43.09 20.16 -9.26
N GLY A 18 42.99 19.90 -10.57
CA GLY A 18 41.83 19.25 -11.17
C GLY A 18 41.59 17.84 -10.62
N ILE A 19 42.65 17.04 -10.47
CA ILE A 19 42.59 15.71 -9.86
C ILE A 19 42.26 15.79 -8.36
N GLY A 20 42.85 16.74 -7.63
CA GLY A 20 42.56 16.97 -6.22
C GLY A 20 41.08 17.34 -5.99
N VAL A 21 40.54 18.24 -6.81
CA VAL A 21 39.11 18.58 -6.80
C VAL A 21 38.26 17.37 -7.21
N TYR A 22 38.64 16.63 -8.26
CA TYR A 22 37.89 15.45 -8.69
C TYR A 22 37.83 14.35 -7.62
N VAL A 23 38.91 14.11 -6.88
CA VAL A 23 38.94 13.13 -5.78
C VAL A 23 38.16 13.63 -4.57
N VAL A 24 38.18 14.94 -4.28
CA VAL A 24 37.39 15.52 -3.20
C VAL A 24 35.90 15.54 -3.55
N GLU A 25 35.53 15.87 -4.79
CA GLU A 25 34.14 15.84 -5.25
C GLU A 25 33.62 14.41 -5.41
N GLY A 26 34.47 13.47 -5.87
CA GLY A 26 34.17 12.04 -5.91
C GLY A 26 34.00 11.42 -4.51
N ARG A 27 34.72 11.92 -3.50
CA ARG A 27 34.55 11.53 -2.08
C ARG A 27 33.43 12.28 -1.37
N LYS A 28 33.00 13.44 -1.86
CA LYS A 28 31.78 14.13 -1.46
C LYS A 28 30.54 13.58 -2.18
N SER A 29 30.51 12.28 -2.44
CA SER A 29 29.24 11.55 -2.46
C SER A 29 28.73 11.38 -1.03
N THR A 30 28.65 12.49 -0.28
CA THR A 30 27.63 12.59 0.76
C THR A 30 26.33 12.43 -0.03
N PRO A 31 25.47 11.44 0.25
CA PRO A 31 24.11 11.48 -0.25
C PRO A 31 23.54 12.79 0.28
N GLN A 32 23.60 13.82 -0.57
CA GLN A 32 23.07 15.12 -0.30
C GLN A 32 21.60 14.83 -0.01
N ALA A 33 21.19 15.04 1.23
CA ALA A 33 19.79 15.17 1.62
C ALA A 33 19.23 16.46 1.00
N THR A 34 19.46 16.65 -0.31
CA THR A 34 18.53 17.29 -1.20
C THR A 34 17.20 16.61 -0.90
N GLN A 35 16.21 17.39 -0.53
CA GLN A 35 14.83 16.97 -0.49
C GLN A 35 14.43 16.64 -1.94
N THR A 36 14.94 15.52 -2.46
CA THR A 36 14.60 15.02 -3.77
C THR A 36 13.21 14.47 -3.62
N ALA A 37 12.23 15.32 -3.92
CA ALA A 37 10.89 14.88 -4.30
C ALA A 37 11.06 14.01 -5.55
N GLY A 38 11.30 12.72 -5.36
CA GLY A 38 11.66 11.82 -6.44
C GLY A 38 11.86 10.42 -5.89
N ASN A 39 10.75 9.68 -5.82
CA ASN A 39 10.64 8.22 -5.77
C ASN A 39 11.98 7.47 -5.66
N GLN A 40 12.63 7.53 -4.51
CA GLN A 40 13.81 6.70 -4.25
C GLN A 40 13.32 5.37 -3.68
N PRO A 41 13.74 4.22 -4.21
CA PRO A 41 13.37 2.94 -3.62
C PRO A 41 13.78 2.91 -2.14
N ILE A 42 12.90 2.39 -1.29
CA ILE A 42 13.16 2.24 0.15
C ILE A 42 14.28 1.21 0.36
N PHE A 43 14.28 0.17 -0.47
CA PHE A 43 15.26 -0.91 -0.46
C PHE A 43 15.78 -1.19 -1.87
N ASN A 44 17.04 -1.59 -1.98
CA ASN A 44 17.69 -1.93 -3.24
C ASN A 44 17.80 -3.44 -3.50
N PHE A 45 16.83 -4.23 -3.02
CA PHE A 45 16.77 -5.68 -3.22
C PHE A 45 15.54 -6.09 -4.02
N GLN A 46 15.57 -7.28 -4.61
CA GLN A 46 14.41 -7.86 -5.29
C GLN A 46 13.63 -8.76 -4.34
N GLU A 47 12.32 -8.91 -4.57
CA GLU A 47 11.47 -9.86 -3.83
C GLU A 47 12.06 -11.29 -3.83
N ALA A 48 12.65 -11.72 -4.94
CA ALA A 48 13.20 -13.06 -5.11
C ALA A 48 14.39 -13.36 -4.17
N ASP A 49 15.07 -12.32 -3.67
CA ASP A 49 16.23 -12.44 -2.80
C ASP A 49 15.82 -12.69 -1.33
N ILE A 50 14.56 -12.46 -0.98
CA ILE A 50 14.06 -12.59 0.39
C ILE A 50 13.92 -14.06 0.75
N ARG A 51 14.57 -14.46 1.85
CA ARG A 51 14.59 -15.85 2.35
C ARG A 51 13.83 -16.03 3.64
N ALA A 52 13.88 -15.03 4.50
CA ALA A 52 13.09 -15.00 5.72
C ALA A 52 12.69 -13.57 6.02
N PHE A 53 11.58 -13.39 6.73
CA PHE A 53 11.25 -12.10 7.31
C PHE A 53 10.48 -12.28 8.61
N THR A 54 10.62 -11.30 9.50
CA THR A 54 9.96 -11.24 10.80
C THR A 54 9.13 -9.98 10.86
N LEU A 55 7.83 -10.13 11.10
CA LEU A 55 6.90 -9.03 11.31
C LEU A 55 6.55 -8.96 12.80
N LYS A 56 6.97 -7.89 13.46
CA LYS A 56 6.62 -7.59 14.86
C LYS A 56 5.57 -6.48 14.85
N THR A 57 4.39 -6.76 15.40
CA THR A 57 3.36 -5.75 15.65
C THR A 57 3.13 -5.62 17.15
N LEU A 58 2.30 -4.67 17.56
CA LEU A 58 1.91 -4.49 18.98
C LEU A 58 1.20 -5.73 19.56
N VAL A 59 0.56 -6.54 18.70
CA VAL A 59 -0.28 -7.67 19.13
C VAL A 59 0.42 -9.03 18.97
N ASN A 60 1.24 -9.20 17.92
CA ASN A 60 1.81 -10.50 17.57
C ASN A 60 3.20 -10.34 16.93
N THR A 61 4.04 -11.36 17.10
CA THR A 61 5.27 -11.51 16.32
C THR A 61 5.09 -12.70 15.38
N LEU A 62 5.25 -12.45 14.08
CA LEU A 62 5.16 -13.44 13.03
C LEU A 62 6.55 -13.65 12.43
N VAL A 63 6.96 -14.90 12.29
CA VAL A 63 8.25 -15.25 11.69
C VAL A 63 7.98 -16.16 10.50
N PHE A 64 8.54 -15.82 9.34
CA PHE A 64 8.36 -16.56 8.10
C PHE A 64 9.70 -16.93 7.49
N GLU A 65 9.76 -18.13 6.93
CA GLU A 65 10.93 -18.65 6.22
C GLU A 65 10.49 -19.36 4.94
N LYS A 66 11.27 -19.19 3.88
CA LYS A 66 11.07 -19.85 2.60
C LYS A 66 11.71 -21.25 2.64
N GLN A 67 10.89 -22.29 2.64
CA GLN A 67 11.34 -23.67 2.57
C GLN A 67 11.12 -24.23 1.16
N GLY A 68 12.22 -24.34 0.40
CA GLY A 68 12.16 -24.71 -1.01
C GLY A 68 11.40 -23.66 -1.83
N ASN A 69 10.23 -24.05 -2.35
CA ASN A 69 9.36 -23.18 -3.14
C ASN A 69 8.18 -22.60 -2.35
N GLN A 70 7.95 -23.02 -1.11
CA GLN A 70 6.79 -22.59 -0.32
C GLN A 70 7.22 -21.78 0.90
N TRP A 71 6.38 -20.85 1.30
CA TRP A 71 6.58 -20.09 2.52
C TRP A 71 5.95 -20.78 3.73
N GLN A 72 6.70 -20.83 4.82
CA GLN A 72 6.22 -21.38 6.08
C GLN A 72 6.29 -20.34 7.20
N MET A 73 5.23 -20.22 7.98
CA MET A 73 5.21 -19.49 9.23
C MET A 73 5.85 -20.37 10.30
N LEU A 74 6.84 -19.85 11.02
CA LEU A 74 7.52 -20.52 12.12
C LEU A 74 6.95 -20.11 13.48
N ALA A 75 6.48 -18.87 13.59
CA ALA A 75 5.87 -18.31 14.80
C ALA A 75 4.68 -17.40 14.41
N PRO A 76 3.62 -17.34 15.24
CA PRO A 76 3.45 -18.02 16.54
C PRO A 76 3.19 -19.53 16.44
N GLU A 77 2.68 -20.03 15.32
CA GLU A 77 2.46 -21.45 15.07
C GLU A 77 3.19 -21.88 13.80
N LYS A 78 3.73 -23.11 13.79
CA LYS A 78 4.36 -23.70 12.61
C LYS A 78 3.31 -24.15 11.61
N THR A 79 2.99 -23.30 10.62
CA THR A 79 1.94 -23.58 9.62
C THR A 79 2.35 -23.09 8.23
N PRO A 80 1.78 -23.67 7.15
CA PRO A 80 1.96 -23.13 5.80
C PRO A 80 1.45 -21.69 5.77
N ALA A 81 2.24 -20.78 5.21
CA ALA A 81 1.87 -19.38 5.11
C ALA A 81 1.12 -19.10 3.80
N SER A 82 0.34 -18.02 3.79
CA SER A 82 -0.35 -17.55 2.58
C SER A 82 0.65 -16.93 1.61
N GLU A 83 0.84 -17.56 0.45
CA GLU A 83 1.73 -17.01 -0.59
C GLU A 83 1.27 -15.64 -1.08
N ALA A 84 -0.04 -15.44 -1.23
CA ALA A 84 -0.59 -14.14 -1.62
C ALA A 84 -0.30 -13.07 -0.57
N ALA A 85 -0.33 -13.43 0.72
CA ALA A 85 -0.06 -12.46 1.78
C ALA A 85 1.42 -12.05 1.82
N ILE A 86 2.29 -13.04 1.64
CA ILE A 86 3.73 -12.83 1.65
C ILE A 86 4.15 -12.05 0.41
N ALA A 87 3.73 -12.48 -0.78
CA ALA A 87 4.01 -11.80 -2.04
C ALA A 87 3.59 -10.32 -1.98
N PHE A 88 2.43 -10.01 -1.38
CA PHE A 88 2.01 -8.63 -1.21
C PHE A 88 3.02 -7.80 -0.39
N LEU A 89 3.47 -8.31 0.76
CA LEU A 89 4.42 -7.59 1.63
C LEU A 89 5.81 -7.51 1.00
N THR A 90 6.32 -8.61 0.43
CA THR A 90 7.65 -8.64 -0.19
C THR A 90 7.72 -7.77 -1.43
N ASN A 91 6.68 -7.78 -2.26
CA ASN A 91 6.58 -6.91 -3.43
C ASN A 91 6.48 -5.45 -2.99
N LEU A 92 5.71 -5.16 -1.94
CA LEU A 92 5.62 -3.81 -1.39
C LEU A 92 7.00 -3.33 -0.88
N LEU A 93 7.77 -4.17 -0.19
CA LEU A 93 9.11 -3.81 0.26
C LEU A 93 10.09 -3.58 -0.92
N ALA A 94 10.00 -4.38 -1.98
CA ALA A 94 10.88 -4.30 -3.13
C ALA A 94 10.54 -3.13 -4.09
N THR A 95 9.26 -2.81 -4.25
CA THR A 95 8.79 -1.79 -5.21
C THR A 95 8.49 -0.44 -4.56
N SER A 96 8.33 -0.38 -3.24
CA SER A 96 7.94 0.86 -2.60
C SER A 96 9.08 1.87 -2.59
N GLN A 97 8.68 3.12 -2.75
CA GLN A 97 9.55 4.27 -2.87
C GLN A 97 9.19 5.25 -1.77
N SER A 98 10.20 5.88 -1.20
CA SER A 98 10.03 6.95 -0.23
C SER A 98 9.64 8.22 -0.97
N GLU A 99 8.49 8.80 -0.60
CA GLU A 99 8.05 10.08 -1.15
C GLU A 99 8.96 11.22 -0.71
N ARG A 100 9.47 11.14 0.53
CA ARG A 100 10.33 12.16 1.13
C ARG A 100 11.17 11.58 2.26
N SER A 101 12.43 11.98 2.35
CA SER A 101 13.29 11.74 3.50
C SER A 101 13.46 13.02 4.32
N LEU A 102 13.48 12.87 5.64
CA LEU A 102 13.58 13.93 6.62
C LEU A 102 14.71 13.57 7.60
N PRO A 103 15.90 14.19 7.45
CA PRO A 103 16.98 14.04 8.43
C PRO A 103 16.50 14.65 9.74
N THR A 104 16.53 13.86 10.81
CA THR A 104 15.95 14.21 12.11
C THR A 104 16.85 13.73 13.25
N ALA A 105 16.91 14.51 14.33
CA ALA A 105 17.59 14.10 15.55
C ALA A 105 16.92 12.86 16.17
N ALA A 106 17.72 11.97 16.76
CA ALA A 106 17.22 10.75 17.39
C ALA A 106 16.18 10.99 18.50
N ASP A 107 16.29 12.09 19.23
CA ASP A 107 15.40 12.42 20.33
C ASP A 107 13.94 12.63 19.88
N ARG A 108 13.70 12.86 18.58
CA ARG A 108 12.36 13.07 18.02
C ARG A 108 11.68 11.77 17.58
N ARG A 109 12.27 10.59 17.79
CA ARG A 109 11.67 9.27 17.44
C ARG A 109 10.24 9.12 17.92
N ALA A 110 10.00 9.48 19.18
CA ALA A 110 8.67 9.43 19.80
C ALA A 110 7.68 10.36 19.09
N GLU A 111 8.12 11.51 18.59
CA GLU A 111 7.28 12.45 17.83
C GLU A 111 6.77 11.83 16.53
N PHE A 112 7.47 10.86 15.93
CA PHE A 112 7.03 10.14 14.73
C PHE A 112 6.33 8.81 15.04
N GLY A 113 6.09 8.48 16.31
CA GLY A 113 5.47 7.21 16.71
C GLY A 113 6.32 6.00 16.37
N LEU A 114 7.65 6.16 16.39
CA LEU A 114 8.61 5.06 16.21
C LEU A 114 9.01 4.42 17.55
N GLU A 115 8.55 5.00 18.66
CA GLU A 115 8.75 4.51 20.02
C GLU A 115 7.49 4.81 20.86
N PRO A 116 6.55 3.84 21.00
CA PRO A 116 6.56 2.50 20.41
C PRO A 116 6.24 2.52 18.90
N PRO A 117 6.87 1.65 18.08
CA PRO A 117 6.56 1.56 16.66
C PRO A 117 5.21 0.88 16.41
N LEU A 118 4.57 1.22 15.29
CA LEU A 118 3.35 0.55 14.81
C LEU A 118 3.64 -0.91 14.44
N ALA A 119 4.71 -1.11 13.68
CA ALA A 119 5.21 -2.42 13.28
C ALA A 119 6.70 -2.35 12.96
N THR A 120 7.39 -3.47 13.08
CA THR A 120 8.78 -3.62 12.68
C THR A 120 8.89 -4.84 11.77
N VAL A 121 9.41 -4.63 10.57
CA VAL A 121 9.63 -5.67 9.56
C VAL A 121 11.12 -5.87 9.40
N GLU A 122 11.60 -7.05 9.78
CA GLU A 122 12.98 -7.45 9.59
C GLU A 122 13.04 -8.45 8.43
N VAL A 123 13.90 -8.20 7.44
CA VAL A 123 13.99 -8.99 6.21
C VAL A 123 15.40 -9.54 6.10
N LYS A 124 15.51 -10.85 5.88
CA LYS A 124 16.77 -11.55 5.67
C LYS A 124 16.88 -12.01 4.21
N LEU A 125 17.91 -11.50 3.55
CA LEU A 125 18.21 -11.77 2.15
C LEU A 125 19.08 -13.02 1.97
N ALA A 126 19.15 -13.51 0.74
CA ALA A 126 20.02 -14.63 0.34
C ALA A 126 21.50 -14.34 0.60
N ASP A 127 21.95 -13.09 0.44
CA ASP A 127 23.31 -12.63 0.72
C ASP A 127 23.63 -12.48 2.22
N GLN A 128 22.78 -13.01 3.10
CA GLN A 128 22.85 -12.87 4.57
C GLN A 128 22.71 -11.44 5.10
N LYS A 129 22.46 -10.45 4.23
CA LYS A 129 22.11 -9.09 4.64
C LYS A 129 20.76 -9.09 5.34
N VAL A 130 20.67 -8.33 6.42
CA VAL A 130 19.44 -8.11 7.17
C VAL A 130 19.09 -6.64 7.05
N HIS A 131 17.85 -6.37 6.65
CA HIS A 131 17.29 -5.03 6.60
C HIS A 131 16.13 -4.91 7.58
N THR A 132 16.06 -3.80 8.28
CA THR A 132 14.97 -3.53 9.23
C THR A 132 14.19 -2.30 8.82
N LEU A 133 12.88 -2.45 8.65
CA LEU A 133 11.94 -1.34 8.46
C LEU A 133 11.14 -1.15 9.74
N VAL A 134 11.26 0.02 10.36
CA VAL A 134 10.43 0.41 11.50
C VAL A 134 9.35 1.35 11.00
N LEU A 135 8.08 0.97 11.15
CA LEU A 135 6.92 1.77 10.80
C LEU A 135 6.40 2.49 12.04
N GLY A 136 6.13 3.78 11.89
CA GLY A 136 5.59 4.65 12.92
C GLY A 136 4.18 5.12 12.61
N LYS A 137 3.84 6.32 13.08
CA LYS A 137 2.51 6.91 12.91
C LYS A 137 2.32 7.51 11.52
N SER A 138 1.07 7.75 11.14
CA SER A 138 0.74 8.50 9.93
C SER A 138 1.12 9.98 10.04
N ASN A 139 1.44 10.59 8.91
CA ASN A 139 1.59 12.04 8.81
C ASN A 139 0.27 12.76 9.13
N PHE A 140 0.33 14.09 9.29
CA PHE A 140 -0.83 14.90 9.67
C PHE A 140 -2.04 14.72 8.74
N ASN A 141 -1.80 14.56 7.43
CA ASN A 141 -2.85 14.38 6.42
C ASN A 141 -3.25 12.90 6.19
N ARG A 142 -2.67 11.96 6.95
CA ARG A 142 -2.85 10.50 6.80
C ARG A 142 -2.62 9.97 5.37
N THR A 143 -1.78 10.63 4.58
CA THR A 143 -1.43 10.20 3.22
C THR A 143 -0.23 9.26 3.20
N ALA A 144 0.61 9.31 4.23
CA ALA A 144 1.83 8.51 4.35
C ALA A 144 2.09 8.15 5.82
N LEU A 145 2.89 7.11 6.04
CA LEU A 145 3.44 6.73 7.33
C LEU A 145 4.89 7.19 7.46
N TYR A 146 5.28 7.55 8.68
CA TYR A 146 6.70 7.71 8.99
C TYR A 146 7.34 6.33 9.14
N ALA A 147 8.53 6.15 8.55
CA ALA A 147 9.30 4.93 8.68
C ALA A 147 10.79 5.21 8.81
N ILE A 148 11.54 4.26 9.35
CA ILE A 148 13.00 4.28 9.34
C ILE A 148 13.49 2.96 8.75
N VAL A 149 14.43 3.05 7.81
CA VAL A 149 15.18 1.93 7.27
C VAL A 149 16.49 1.81 8.02
N ASP A 150 16.84 0.60 8.43
CA ASP A 150 18.07 0.24 9.13
C ASP A 150 18.41 1.22 10.25
N PRO A 151 17.55 1.29 11.30
CA PRO A 151 17.75 2.24 12.39
C PRO A 151 19.12 2.01 13.05
N PRO A 152 19.92 3.08 13.26
CA PRO A 152 21.18 2.95 13.97
C PRO A 152 20.92 2.45 15.40
N THR A 153 21.80 1.56 15.87
CA THR A 153 21.76 1.05 17.25
C THR A 153 22.06 2.16 18.26
N ASP A 154 22.81 3.19 17.84
CA ASP A 154 23.13 4.35 18.66
C ASP A 154 21.90 5.27 18.86
N PRO A 155 21.44 5.48 20.10
CA PRO A 155 20.30 6.33 20.39
C PRO A 155 20.55 7.82 20.15
N LYS A 156 21.76 8.22 19.77
CA LYS A 156 22.14 9.61 19.45
C LYS A 156 22.52 9.82 17.99
N ALA A 157 22.52 8.77 17.17
CA ALA A 157 22.83 8.91 15.75
C ALA A 157 21.76 9.74 15.04
N GLU A 158 22.12 10.45 13.98
CA GLU A 158 21.12 11.11 13.14
C GLU A 158 20.23 10.07 12.48
N LEU A 159 18.92 10.29 12.54
CA LEU A 159 17.93 9.40 11.93
C LEU A 159 17.46 9.98 10.62
N THR A 160 17.30 9.12 9.62
CA THR A 160 16.58 9.50 8.40
C THR A 160 15.17 8.94 8.49
N VAL A 161 14.19 9.82 8.69
CA VAL A 161 12.78 9.44 8.67
C VAL A 161 12.27 9.51 7.25
N LEU A 162 11.75 8.41 6.73
CA LEU A 162 11.16 8.29 5.40
C LEU A 162 9.64 8.39 5.48
N LEU A 163 9.00 8.92 4.44
CA LEU A 163 7.56 8.86 4.25
C LEU A 163 7.24 7.73 3.29
N VAL A 164 6.52 6.73 3.79
CA VAL A 164 6.13 5.54 3.03
C VAL A 164 4.61 5.49 2.83
N PRO A 165 4.10 4.86 1.77
CA PRO A 165 2.68 4.79 1.52
C PRO A 165 1.90 4.11 2.66
N THR A 166 0.64 4.50 2.86
CA THR A 166 -0.25 3.88 3.87
C THR A 166 -0.58 2.41 3.58
N THR A 167 -0.27 1.90 2.38
CA THR A 167 -0.37 0.47 2.07
C THR A 167 0.46 -0.40 3.02
N PHE A 168 1.55 0.13 3.60
CA PHE A 168 2.30 -0.55 4.64
C PHE A 168 1.48 -0.79 5.91
N GLU A 169 0.64 0.17 6.31
CA GLU A 169 -0.26 0.02 7.46
C GLU A 169 -1.18 -1.18 7.22
N SER A 170 -1.89 -1.16 6.09
CA SER A 170 -2.80 -2.22 5.68
C SER A 170 -2.09 -3.57 5.51
N ALA A 171 -0.81 -3.59 5.14
CA ALA A 171 -0.02 -4.81 5.01
C ALA A 171 0.30 -5.44 6.38
N VAL A 172 0.68 -4.61 7.37
CA VAL A 172 1.15 -5.10 8.68
C VAL A 172 0.03 -5.31 9.69
N THR A 173 -1.10 -4.61 9.57
CA THR A 173 -2.26 -4.76 10.47
C THR A 173 -3.19 -5.90 10.06
N ARG A 174 -2.78 -6.76 9.13
CA ARG A 174 -3.58 -7.90 8.67
C ARG A 174 -3.78 -8.91 9.79
N PRO A 175 -4.99 -9.51 9.90
CA PRO A 175 -5.25 -10.52 10.90
C PRO A 175 -4.37 -11.75 10.69
N LEU A 176 -3.93 -12.38 11.79
CA LEU A 176 -3.08 -13.58 11.78
C LEU A 176 -3.62 -14.70 10.86
N ALA A 177 -4.95 -14.85 10.79
CA ALA A 177 -5.60 -15.84 9.93
C ALA A 177 -5.29 -15.67 8.43
N GLU A 178 -5.09 -14.45 7.95
CA GLU A 178 -4.76 -14.20 6.55
C GLU A 178 -3.30 -14.48 6.19
N TRP A 179 -2.43 -14.50 7.21
CA TRP A 179 -1.03 -14.91 7.05
C TRP A 179 -0.86 -16.42 6.96
N LYS A 180 -1.82 -17.18 7.51
CA LYS A 180 -1.88 -18.63 7.36
C LYS A 180 -2.42 -18.95 5.97
N ALA A 181 -2.01 -20.07 5.39
CA ALA A 181 -2.55 -20.53 4.12
C ALA A 181 -4.08 -20.62 4.23
N SER A 182 -4.78 -19.72 3.56
CA SER A 182 -6.23 -19.79 3.46
C SER A 182 -6.58 -20.99 2.61
N ALA A 183 -7.44 -21.88 3.13
CA ALA A 183 -8.25 -22.70 2.24
C ALA A 183 -8.95 -21.74 1.27
N PRO A 184 -9.08 -22.08 -0.02
CA PRO A 184 -9.69 -21.21 -1.02
C PRO A 184 -11.03 -20.72 -0.47
N LYS A 185 -11.09 -19.42 -0.13
CA LYS A 185 -12.33 -18.78 0.25
C LYS A 185 -13.20 -18.90 -0.99
N ALA A 186 -14.20 -19.79 -0.93
CA ALA A 186 -15.24 -19.86 -1.92
C ALA A 186 -15.61 -18.42 -2.26
N SER A 187 -15.47 -18.10 -3.56
CA SER A 187 -15.85 -16.83 -4.15
C SER A 187 -17.10 -16.29 -3.43
N PRO A 188 -17.25 -14.98 -3.17
CA PRO A 188 -18.59 -14.47 -2.95
C PRO A 188 -19.36 -14.88 -4.20
N SER A 189 -20.18 -15.94 -4.07
CA SER A 189 -21.13 -16.34 -5.08
C SER A 189 -21.84 -15.03 -5.42
N PRO A 190 -21.85 -14.59 -6.68
CA PRO A 190 -22.61 -13.41 -7.04
C PRO A 190 -23.98 -13.63 -6.43
N SER A 191 -24.43 -12.68 -5.61
CA SER A 191 -25.75 -12.70 -5.02
C SER A 191 -26.71 -12.78 -6.20
N VAL A 192 -27.13 -13.99 -6.53
CA VAL A 192 -28.16 -14.25 -7.52
C VAL A 192 -29.38 -13.55 -6.97
N SER A 193 -29.76 -12.46 -7.61
CA SER A 193 -31.11 -11.89 -7.50
C SER A 193 -32.13 -13.03 -7.54
N PRO A 194 -33.01 -13.17 -6.53
CA PRO A 194 -34.11 -14.11 -6.64
C PRO A 194 -35.18 -13.49 -7.55
N SER A 195 -35.23 -13.92 -8.81
CA SER A 195 -36.46 -13.94 -9.62
C SER A 195 -36.22 -14.91 -10.79
N PRO A 196 -37.09 -15.92 -11.05
CA PRO A 196 -38.55 -15.87 -10.90
C PRO A 196 -39.16 -17.02 -10.07
N SER A 197 -40.35 -16.78 -9.54
CA SER A 197 -41.24 -17.79 -8.94
C SER A 197 -41.82 -18.71 -10.03
N PRO A 198 -41.69 -20.05 -9.94
CA PRO A 198 -42.45 -20.97 -10.77
C PRO A 198 -43.81 -21.24 -10.13
N SER A 199 -44.90 -20.87 -10.82
CA SER A 199 -46.26 -21.29 -10.46
C SER A 199 -46.68 -22.46 -11.35
N PRO A 200 -46.86 -23.68 -10.83
CA PRO A 200 -47.50 -24.75 -11.58
C PRO A 200 -49.02 -24.81 -11.32
N SER A 201 -49.77 -24.47 -12.38
CA SER A 201 -50.91 -25.20 -12.96
C SER A 201 -52.11 -25.66 -12.09
N ALA A 202 -53.30 -25.12 -12.39
CA ALA A 202 -54.55 -25.88 -12.52
C ALA A 202 -55.60 -25.15 -13.40
N SER A 203 -55.75 -25.64 -14.65
CA SER A 203 -56.90 -25.76 -15.59
C SER A 203 -58.33 -25.28 -15.22
N PRO A 204 -59.32 -25.23 -16.16
CA PRO A 204 -59.30 -25.01 -17.62
C PRO A 204 -60.30 -23.92 -18.11
N SER A 205 -60.18 -23.57 -19.40
CA SER A 205 -61.11 -22.77 -20.22
C SER A 205 -62.54 -23.33 -20.28
N PRO A 206 -63.53 -22.53 -20.75
CA PRO A 206 -63.95 -22.75 -22.14
C PRO A 206 -64.34 -21.49 -22.95
N VAL A 207 -64.00 -21.59 -24.24
CA VAL A 207 -64.69 -21.18 -25.50
C VAL A 207 -65.07 -19.71 -25.79
N SER A 208 -64.48 -19.24 -26.88
CA SER A 208 -64.88 -18.11 -27.73
C SER A 208 -66.29 -18.25 -28.31
N SER A 209 -67.00 -17.13 -28.51
CA SER A 209 -67.86 -16.82 -29.67
C SER A 209 -68.43 -15.39 -29.62
N THR A 210 -67.95 -14.52 -30.53
CA THR A 210 -68.59 -13.31 -31.10
C THR A 210 -69.95 -13.70 -31.74
N PRO A 211 -71.03 -12.85 -31.92
CA PRO A 211 -70.97 -11.54 -32.60
C PRO A 211 -72.04 -10.43 -32.35
N ALA A 212 -71.73 -9.23 -32.88
CA ALA A 212 -72.58 -8.21 -33.55
C ALA A 212 -73.60 -7.29 -32.80
N SER A 213 -73.30 -5.97 -32.82
CA SER A 213 -74.13 -4.78 -33.21
C SER A 213 -75.46 -4.44 -32.46
N PRO A 214 -76.03 -3.20 -32.51
CA PRO A 214 -75.53 -1.83 -32.75
C PRO A 214 -75.91 -0.79 -31.63
N ALA A 215 -75.52 0.48 -31.82
CA ALA A 215 -75.97 1.72 -31.12
C ALA A 215 -77.51 1.97 -31.21
N PRO A 216 -78.17 3.05 -30.66
CA PRO A 216 -77.67 4.31 -30.06
C PRO A 216 -78.46 4.87 -28.82
N ALA A 217 -78.05 6.04 -28.28
CA ALA A 217 -78.90 7.22 -27.93
C ALA A 217 -78.60 7.95 -26.58
N ALA A 218 -78.66 9.29 -26.69
CA ALA A 218 -78.99 10.33 -25.70
C ALA A 218 -77.97 10.62 -24.57
N SER A 219 -77.23 11.74 -24.61
CA SER A 219 -77.63 13.12 -24.24
C SER A 219 -77.90 13.30 -22.74
N THR A 220 -77.01 14.00 -22.02
CA THR A 220 -77.27 15.31 -21.37
C THR A 220 -76.12 15.73 -20.42
N SER A 221 -75.71 16.99 -20.57
CA SER A 221 -74.90 17.83 -19.65
C SER A 221 -75.60 18.02 -18.28
N PRO A 222 -75.07 18.74 -17.24
CA PRO A 222 -73.85 19.54 -17.13
C PRO A 222 -73.09 19.41 -15.77
N ALA A 223 -72.03 20.22 -15.62
CA ALA A 223 -71.23 20.50 -14.42
C ALA A 223 -72.05 21.02 -13.21
N PRO A 224 -71.48 21.10 -11.97
CA PRO A 224 -70.61 22.25 -11.63
C PRO A 224 -69.43 21.93 -10.69
N THR A 225 -68.33 22.68 -10.89
CA THR A 225 -67.27 22.96 -9.92
C THR A 225 -67.80 23.92 -8.82
N PRO A 226 -67.47 23.71 -7.54
CA PRO A 226 -66.62 24.67 -6.81
C PRO A 226 -65.69 23.97 -5.78
N ALA A 227 -64.37 24.16 -5.87
CA ALA A 227 -63.56 25.15 -5.14
C ALA A 227 -62.78 24.53 -3.94
N PRO A 228 -61.49 24.88 -3.75
CA PRO A 228 -60.59 24.28 -2.74
C PRO A 228 -60.52 25.08 -1.43
N PRO A 229 -60.07 24.47 -0.32
CA PRO A 229 -59.25 25.21 0.66
C PRO A 229 -58.14 24.31 1.29
N PRO A 230 -57.33 24.80 2.24
CA PRO A 230 -56.01 25.40 2.06
C PRO A 230 -54.86 24.52 2.62
N PRO A 231 -53.58 24.88 2.39
CA PRO A 231 -52.46 24.20 3.04
C PRO A 231 -52.39 24.56 4.53
N SER A 232 -52.15 23.56 5.38
CA SER A 232 -51.89 23.78 6.80
C SER A 232 -50.38 23.96 7.07
N PRO A 233 -50.01 24.91 7.95
CA PRO A 233 -48.63 25.26 8.27
C PRO A 233 -48.09 24.41 9.42
N GLN A 234 -46.84 23.97 9.32
CA GLN A 234 -45.67 24.54 10.01
C GLN A 234 -44.48 23.58 9.91
#